data_AF-A0A925RWE8-F1
#
_entry.id   AF-A0A925RWE8-F1
#
_cell.length_a   1.000
_cell.length_b   1.000
_cell.length_c   1.000
_cell.angle_alpha   90.00
_cell.angle_beta   90.00
_cell.angle_gamma   90.00
#
_symmetry.space_group_name_H-M   'P 1'
#
loop_
_entity.id
_entity.type
_entity.pdbx_description
1 polymer ?
#
loop_
_entity_poly.entity_id
_entity_poly.type
_entity_poly.pdbx_seq_one_letter_code
_entity_poly.pdbx_strand_id
1 'polypeptide(L)'
;MNGGKTESETEIAGKAEFEEELADIPFAGLEDGKEQEEGAGGDLGARVVQLESDLAAARQEVLYARAEEQNTRRRLEAEKTNASTYAATAFAREILSVADNLDRALAAIPEELRADERMKGLIAGIEATGKELESIFRKHGIEAIEAMGRPLDPHWHQAMIELPSDEAEPGTIVQEMQKGYRIKERLLRPSLVGVAKKGG
;
A
#
# COMPACT_ATOMS: atom_id res chain seq x y z
N MET A 1 42.15 10.89 2.00
CA MET A 1 41.91 11.56 0.71
C MET A 1 41.49 10.52 -0.31
N ASN A 2 40.50 10.89 -1.12
CA ASN A 2 39.87 10.15 -2.24
C ASN A 2 38.85 9.06 -1.86
N GLY A 3 37.64 9.02 -2.41
CA GLY A 3 37.06 9.87 -3.46
C GLY A 3 35.54 9.82 -3.40
N GLY A 4 34.93 11.00 -3.24
CA GLY A 4 33.51 11.19 -3.50
C GLY A 4 33.31 11.20 -5.00
N LYS A 5 32.82 10.08 -5.55
CA LYS A 5 32.12 10.11 -6.83
C LYS A 5 30.82 10.85 -6.59
N THR A 6 30.84 12.12 -6.97
CA THR A 6 29.77 13.10 -6.85
C THR A 6 28.68 12.77 -7.86
N GLU A 7 27.42 13.04 -7.47
CA GLU A 7 26.19 12.86 -8.26
C GLU A 7 26.25 13.49 -9.67
N SER A 8 27.23 14.38 -9.91
CA SER A 8 27.53 14.97 -11.21
C SER A 8 28.00 13.97 -12.27
N GLU A 9 28.74 12.91 -11.92
CA GLU A 9 29.24 11.96 -12.92
C GLU A 9 28.11 11.13 -13.56
N THR A 10 27.06 10.82 -12.79
CA THR A 10 25.90 10.05 -13.25
C THR A 10 24.94 10.91 -14.09
N GLU A 11 24.79 12.20 -13.76
CA GLU A 11 24.01 13.15 -14.56
C GLU A 11 24.67 13.47 -15.91
N ILE A 12 26.01 13.55 -15.95
CA ILE A 12 26.75 13.80 -17.20
C ILE A 12 26.70 12.57 -18.11
N ALA A 13 26.75 11.35 -17.55
CA ALA A 13 26.61 10.11 -18.32
C ALA A 13 25.22 9.99 -18.97
N GLY A 14 24.14 10.25 -18.22
CA GLY A 14 22.78 10.21 -18.76
C GLY A 14 22.48 11.31 -19.79
N LYS A 15 23.19 12.43 -19.73
CA LYS A 15 23.08 13.52 -20.72
C LYS A 15 23.81 13.20 -22.03
N ALA A 16 24.95 12.51 -21.94
CA ALA A 16 25.72 12.06 -23.10
C ALA A 16 25.03 10.92 -23.86
N GLU A 17 24.45 9.95 -23.14
CA GLU A 17 23.68 8.85 -23.76
C GLU A 17 22.42 9.39 -24.48
N PHE A 18 21.78 10.43 -23.94
CA PHE A 18 20.62 11.06 -24.57
C PHE A 18 20.98 11.93 -25.80
N GLU A 19 22.16 12.56 -25.81
CA GLU A 19 22.68 13.29 -26.97
C GLU A 19 23.10 12.34 -28.11
N GLU A 20 23.60 11.14 -27.78
CA GLU A 20 23.97 10.11 -28.76
C GLU A 20 22.72 9.46 -29.39
N GLU A 21 21.67 9.21 -28.59
CA GLU A 21 20.40 8.68 -29.09
C GLU A 21 19.62 9.69 -29.95
N LEU A 22 19.77 11.00 -29.69
CA LEU A 22 19.24 12.08 -30.54
C LEU A 22 19.95 12.20 -31.89
N ALA A 23 21.22 11.77 -31.99
CA ALA A 23 22.01 11.84 -33.21
C ALA A 23 21.61 10.77 -34.25
N ASP A 24 21.00 9.66 -33.81
CA ASP A 24 20.61 8.53 -34.65
C ASP A 24 19.13 8.56 -35.08
N ILE A 25 18.37 9.59 -34.68
CA ILE A 25 17.03 9.82 -35.21
C ILE A 25 17.18 10.30 -36.66
N PRO A 26 16.72 9.53 -37.67
CA PRO A 26 16.87 9.94 -39.04
C PRO A 26 15.95 11.15 -39.28
N PHE A 27 16.55 12.35 -39.34
CA PHE A 27 15.90 13.54 -39.86
C PHE A 27 15.74 13.36 -41.37
N ALA A 28 14.76 12.53 -41.75
CA ALA A 28 14.39 12.33 -43.13
C ALA A 28 13.72 13.61 -43.65
N GLY A 29 14.45 14.43 -44.42
CA GLY A 29 13.81 15.48 -45.21
C GLY A 29 14.62 16.71 -45.58
N LEU A 30 15.95 16.64 -45.70
CA LEU A 30 16.70 17.68 -46.42
C LEU A 30 17.42 17.03 -47.60
N GLU A 31 16.69 16.84 -48.69
CA GLU A 31 17.30 16.64 -50.00
C GLU A 31 17.81 17.99 -50.51
N ASP A 32 19.11 18.03 -50.83
CA ASP A 32 19.81 19.15 -51.46
C ASP A 32 19.16 19.52 -52.81
N GLY A 33 18.41 20.62 -52.83
CA GLY A 33 17.93 21.28 -54.05
C GLY A 33 18.78 22.51 -54.39
N LYS A 34 19.75 22.36 -55.30
CA LYS A 34 20.49 23.49 -55.89
C LYS A 34 19.61 24.33 -56.82
N GLU A 35 19.65 25.64 -56.55
CA GLU A 35 19.51 26.79 -57.47
C GLU A 35 18.22 26.95 -58.27
N GLN A 36 17.39 27.91 -57.82
CA GLN A 36 16.78 28.93 -58.69
C GLN A 36 16.41 30.18 -57.87
N GLU A 37 17.24 31.22 -57.98
CA GLU A 37 16.95 32.57 -57.51
C GLU A 37 16.02 33.26 -58.54
N GLU A 38 14.75 33.45 -58.18
CA GLU A 38 13.93 34.66 -58.44
C GLU A 38 12.52 34.44 -57.87
N GLY A 39 12.28 34.93 -56.64
CA GLY A 39 11.00 34.80 -55.91
C GLY A 39 11.08 34.62 -54.39
N ALA A 40 12.28 34.73 -53.79
CA ALA A 40 12.61 34.18 -52.47
C ALA A 40 12.00 34.88 -51.23
N GLY A 41 11.32 36.02 -51.35
CA GLY A 41 10.81 36.76 -50.18
C GLY A 41 9.50 36.21 -49.57
N GLY A 42 8.60 35.68 -50.40
CA GLY A 42 7.28 35.20 -49.96
C GLY A 42 7.28 33.76 -49.42
N ASP A 43 8.13 32.91 -49.99
CA ASP A 43 8.24 31.49 -49.66
C ASP A 43 8.95 31.24 -48.31
N LEU A 44 10.02 32.01 -48.03
CA LEU A 44 10.73 31.95 -46.76
C LEU A 44 9.85 32.41 -45.58
N GLY A 45 9.04 33.46 -45.77
CA GLY A 45 8.11 33.95 -44.75
C GLY A 45 7.04 32.91 -44.38
N ALA A 46 6.45 32.25 -45.38
CA ALA A 46 5.50 31.16 -45.17
C ALA A 46 6.16 29.96 -44.45
N ARG A 47 7.40 29.62 -44.83
CA ARG A 47 8.15 28.54 -44.18
C ARG A 47 8.47 28.83 -42.72
N VAL A 48 8.84 30.08 -42.38
CA VAL A 48 9.09 30.50 -41.00
C VAL A 48 7.83 30.37 -40.14
N VAL A 49 6.69 30.86 -40.62
CA VAL A 49 5.41 30.74 -39.89
C VAL A 49 5.02 29.27 -39.66
N GLN A 50 5.20 28.41 -40.67
CA GLN A 50 4.94 26.98 -40.52
C GLN A 50 5.86 26.35 -39.46
N LEU A 51 7.16 26.64 -39.50
CA LEU A 51 8.12 26.12 -38.53
C LEU A 51 7.84 26.61 -37.10
N GLU A 52 7.40 27.87 -36.94
CA GLU A 52 6.98 28.39 -35.63
C GLU A 52 5.73 27.68 -35.10
N SER A 53 4.76 27.39 -35.97
CA SER A 53 3.57 26.61 -35.62
C SER A 53 3.92 25.18 -35.23
N ASP A 54 4.75 24.50 -36.02
CA ASP A 54 5.19 23.12 -35.75
C ASP A 54 6.00 23.06 -34.45
N LEU A 55 6.87 24.06 -34.20
CA LEU A 55 7.60 24.20 -32.96
C LEU A 55 6.68 24.42 -31.77
N ALA A 56 5.63 25.23 -31.91
CA ALA A 56 4.64 25.45 -30.86
C ALA A 56 3.86 24.16 -30.55
N ALA A 57 3.44 23.43 -31.58
CA ALA A 57 2.76 22.13 -31.43
C ALA A 57 3.65 21.10 -30.75
N ALA A 58 4.90 20.96 -31.21
CA ALA A 58 5.87 20.04 -30.62
C ALA A 58 6.19 20.40 -29.16
N ARG A 59 6.35 21.69 -28.83
CA ARG A 59 6.54 22.13 -27.43
C ARG A 59 5.35 21.77 -26.55
N GLN A 60 4.13 21.92 -27.06
CA GLN A 60 2.93 21.57 -26.33
C GLN A 60 2.84 20.06 -26.10
N GLU A 61 3.16 19.25 -27.10
CA GLU A 61 3.22 17.79 -26.98
C GLU A 61 4.27 17.36 -25.94
N VAL A 62 5.46 17.96 -25.96
CA VAL A 62 6.51 17.70 -24.97
C VAL A 62 6.06 18.07 -23.56
N LEU A 63 5.39 19.21 -23.37
CA LEU A 63 4.86 19.61 -22.06
C LEU A 63 3.80 18.63 -21.56
N TYR A 64 2.92 18.18 -22.46
CA TYR A 64 1.90 17.20 -22.14
C TYR A 64 2.51 15.84 -21.76
N ALA A 65 3.45 15.33 -22.56
CA ALA A 65 4.16 14.08 -22.29
C ALA A 65 4.90 14.12 -20.94
N ARG A 66 5.57 15.24 -20.62
CA ARG A 66 6.22 15.44 -19.31
C ARG A 66 5.23 15.44 -18.15
N ALA A 67 4.04 16.02 -18.35
CA ALA A 67 2.99 15.99 -17.33
C ALA A 67 2.45 14.57 -17.11
N GLU A 68 2.25 13.79 -18.17
CA GLU A 68 1.85 12.39 -18.08
C GLU A 68 2.91 11.52 -17.37
N GLU A 69 4.19 11.72 -17.69
CA GLU A 69 5.31 11.05 -17.03
C GLU A 69 5.31 11.37 -15.52
N GLN A 70 5.19 12.65 -15.15
CA GLN A 70 5.18 13.07 -13.76
C GLN A 70 3.98 12.49 -12.99
N ASN A 71 2.79 12.46 -13.60
CA ASN A 71 1.60 11.86 -12.99
C ASN A 71 1.76 10.35 -12.82
N THR A 72 2.31 9.66 -13.82
CA THR A 72 2.57 8.23 -13.78
C THR A 72 3.59 7.90 -12.69
N ARG A 73 4.69 8.65 -12.61
CA ARG A 73 5.71 8.49 -11.56
C ARG A 73 5.12 8.61 -10.16
N ARG A 74 4.34 9.68 -9.91
CA ARG A 74 3.66 9.88 -8.61
C ARG A 74 2.73 8.72 -8.26
N ARG A 75 1.97 8.19 -9.24
CA ARG A 75 1.11 7.03 -9.05
C ARG A 75 1.92 5.78 -8.69
N LEU A 76 2.99 5.49 -9.43
CA LEU A 76 3.83 4.32 -9.19
C LEU A 76 4.54 4.38 -7.83
N GLU A 77 4.98 5.56 -7.39
CA GLU A 77 5.56 5.76 -6.06
C GLU A 77 4.53 5.44 -4.94
N ALA A 78 3.28 5.89 -5.10
CA ALA A 78 2.19 5.56 -4.18
C ALA A 78 1.86 4.06 -4.18
N GLU A 79 1.77 3.45 -5.37
CA GLU A 79 1.53 2.00 -5.51
C GLU A 79 2.65 1.17 -4.90
N LYS A 80 3.91 1.53 -5.13
CA LYS A 80 5.09 0.87 -4.53
C LYS A 80 5.05 0.96 -3.00
N THR A 81 4.69 2.11 -2.46
CA THR A 81 4.58 2.32 -1.00
C THR A 81 3.46 1.48 -0.40
N ASN A 82 2.31 1.41 -1.08
CA ASN A 82 1.20 0.55 -0.69
C ASN A 82 1.57 -0.93 -0.78
N ALA A 83 2.19 -1.36 -1.87
CA ALA A 83 2.64 -2.74 -2.06
C ALA A 83 3.62 -3.15 -0.97
N SER A 84 4.61 -2.29 -0.65
CA SER A 84 5.56 -2.53 0.45
C SER A 84 4.86 -2.62 1.81
N THR A 85 3.96 -1.68 2.09
CA THR A 85 3.19 -1.65 3.34
C THR A 85 2.38 -2.93 3.56
N TYR A 86 1.79 -3.49 2.50
CA TYR A 86 0.88 -4.64 2.59
C TYR A 86 1.50 -5.94 2.08
N ALA A 87 2.80 -5.98 1.78
CA ALA A 87 3.48 -7.16 1.24
C ALA A 87 3.36 -8.37 2.17
N ALA A 88 3.43 -8.15 3.48
CA ALA A 88 3.35 -9.21 4.49
C ALA A 88 1.90 -9.60 4.86
N THR A 89 0.87 -9.13 4.15
CA THR A 89 -0.54 -9.34 4.54
C THR A 89 -0.92 -10.83 4.61
N ALA A 90 -0.46 -11.65 3.66
CA ALA A 90 -0.77 -13.08 3.67
C ALA A 90 -0.13 -13.78 4.88
N PHE A 91 1.15 -13.53 5.13
CA PHE A 91 1.86 -14.03 6.30
C PHE A 91 1.23 -13.53 7.62
N ALA A 92 0.92 -12.24 7.69
CA ALA A 92 0.26 -11.62 8.83
C ALA A 92 -1.10 -12.27 9.12
N ARG A 93 -1.85 -12.70 8.10
CA ARG A 93 -3.12 -13.41 8.28
C ARG A 93 -2.90 -14.81 8.86
N GLU A 94 -1.89 -15.54 8.38
CA GLU A 94 -1.59 -16.90 8.84
C GLU A 94 -1.11 -16.92 10.29
N ILE A 95 -0.25 -15.96 10.69
CA ILE A 95 0.28 -15.89 12.05
C ILE A 95 -0.79 -15.59 13.10
N LEU A 96 -1.95 -15.01 12.73
CA LEU A 96 -3.06 -14.82 13.66
C LEU A 96 -3.56 -16.14 14.25
N SER A 97 -3.46 -17.25 13.50
CA SER A 97 -3.83 -18.57 14.01
C SER A 97 -2.95 -19.01 15.18
N VAL A 98 -1.69 -18.59 15.21
CA VAL A 98 -0.76 -18.87 16.31
C VAL A 98 -1.17 -18.07 17.55
N ALA A 99 -1.52 -16.78 17.37
CA ALA A 99 -2.05 -15.96 18.46
C ALA A 99 -3.33 -16.55 19.06
N ASP A 100 -4.28 -16.96 18.20
CA ASP A 100 -5.53 -17.59 18.64
C ASP A 100 -5.29 -18.90 19.41
N ASN A 101 -4.31 -19.70 18.97
CA ASN A 101 -3.98 -20.95 19.64
C ASN A 101 -3.29 -20.73 20.99
N LEU A 102 -2.47 -19.68 21.13
CA LEU A 102 -1.93 -19.28 22.43
C LEU A 102 -3.04 -18.86 23.39
N ASP A 103 -3.96 -18.01 22.93
CA ASP A 103 -5.13 -17.59 23.73
C ASP A 103 -6.00 -18.79 24.12
N ARG A 104 -6.27 -19.71 23.18
CA ARG A 104 -7.03 -20.94 23.43
C ARG A 104 -6.32 -21.86 24.41
N ALA A 105 -5.00 -22.01 24.28
CA ALA A 105 -4.21 -22.84 25.18
C ALA A 105 -4.24 -22.28 26.60
N LEU A 106 -4.08 -20.97 26.77
CA LEU A 106 -4.17 -20.29 28.07
C LEU A 106 -5.59 -20.40 28.66
N ALA A 107 -6.63 -20.23 27.85
CA ALA A 107 -8.02 -20.34 28.28
C ALA A 107 -8.39 -21.77 28.72
N ALA A 108 -7.81 -22.79 28.07
CA ALA A 108 -8.07 -24.20 28.36
C ALA A 108 -7.39 -24.73 29.63
N ILE A 109 -6.50 -23.94 30.27
CA ILE A 109 -5.85 -24.33 31.52
C ILE A 109 -6.91 -24.38 32.64
N PRO A 110 -7.14 -25.55 33.27
CA PRO A 110 -8.01 -25.69 34.43
C PRO A 110 -7.54 -24.82 35.60
N GLU A 111 -8.49 -24.37 36.43
CA GLU A 111 -8.17 -23.46 37.53
C GLU A 111 -7.28 -24.11 38.58
N GLU A 112 -7.37 -25.43 38.77
CA GLU A 112 -6.51 -26.19 39.66
C GLU A 112 -5.04 -26.15 39.22
N LEU A 113 -4.80 -26.18 37.90
CA LEU A 113 -3.45 -26.06 37.33
C LEU A 113 -2.95 -24.62 37.31
N ARG A 114 -3.84 -23.63 37.23
CA ARG A 114 -3.46 -22.21 37.42
C ARG A 114 -3.02 -21.93 38.86
N ALA A 115 -3.63 -22.59 39.83
CA ALA A 115 -3.29 -22.46 41.25
C ALA A 115 -2.01 -23.20 41.65
N ASP A 116 -1.52 -24.15 40.85
CA ASP A 116 -0.29 -24.90 41.14
C ASP A 116 0.95 -24.01 40.98
N GLU A 117 1.66 -23.77 42.09
CA GLU A 117 2.91 -23.01 42.15
C GLU A 117 3.97 -23.51 41.16
N ARG A 118 4.01 -24.82 40.86
CA ARG A 118 4.96 -25.39 39.90
C ARG A 118 4.66 -24.98 38.47
N MET A 119 3.40 -24.70 38.15
CA MET A 119 2.94 -24.33 36.82
C MET A 119 2.94 -22.82 36.59
N LYS A 120 2.87 -22.00 37.65
CA LYS A 120 2.84 -20.53 37.53
C LYS A 120 3.93 -19.95 36.63
N GLY A 121 5.17 -20.42 36.76
CA GLY A 121 6.29 -19.93 35.93
C GLY A 121 6.11 -20.23 34.44
N LEU A 122 5.58 -21.41 34.11
CA LEU A 122 5.28 -21.80 32.73
C LEU A 122 4.14 -20.98 32.16
N ILE A 123 3.04 -20.83 32.90
CA ILE A 123 1.85 -20.06 32.50
C ILE A 123 2.24 -18.60 32.24
N ALA A 124 2.97 -17.99 33.18
CA ALA A 124 3.46 -16.62 33.04
C ALA A 124 4.39 -16.44 31.83
N GLY A 125 5.21 -17.45 31.52
CA GLY A 125 6.05 -17.47 30.31
C GLY A 125 5.22 -17.45 29.03
N ILE A 126 4.18 -18.30 28.94
CA ILE A 126 3.28 -18.35 27.78
C ILE A 126 2.51 -17.03 27.62
N GLU A 127 2.00 -16.46 28.71
CA GLU A 127 1.35 -15.15 28.72
C GLU A 127 2.30 -14.03 28.25
N ALA A 128 3.55 -14.06 28.71
CA ALA A 128 4.56 -13.09 28.29
C ALA A 128 4.86 -13.20 26.78
N THR A 129 4.98 -14.42 26.25
CA THR A 129 5.13 -14.66 24.81
C THR A 129 3.92 -14.14 24.01
N GLY A 130 2.69 -14.35 24.51
CA GLY A 130 1.48 -13.78 23.89
C GLY A 130 1.52 -12.25 23.84
N LYS A 131 1.87 -11.60 24.95
CA LYS A 131 2.02 -10.13 25.03
C LYS A 131 3.12 -9.60 24.10
N GLU A 132 4.22 -10.33 23.96
CA GLU A 132 5.29 -9.99 23.03
C GLU A 132 4.82 -10.08 21.58
N LEU A 133 4.08 -11.14 21.22
CA LEU A 133 3.49 -11.30 19.90
C LEU A 133 2.54 -10.13 19.56
N GLU A 134 1.67 -9.75 20.48
CA GLU A 134 0.80 -8.57 20.31
C GLU A 134 1.60 -7.26 20.14
N SER A 135 2.69 -7.11 20.89
CA SER A 135 3.59 -5.96 20.75
C SER A 135 4.23 -5.89 19.36
N ILE A 136 4.64 -7.04 18.82
CA ILE A 136 5.17 -7.15 17.45
C ILE A 136 4.09 -6.80 16.44
N PHE A 137 2.86 -7.31 16.60
CA PHE A 137 1.74 -6.94 15.74
C PHE A 137 1.54 -5.42 15.70
N ARG A 138 1.45 -4.76 16.87
CA ARG A 138 1.29 -3.29 16.94
C ARG A 138 2.43 -2.54 16.25
N LYS A 139 3.69 -2.98 16.40
CA LYS A 139 4.84 -2.37 15.70
C LYS A 139 4.73 -2.44 14.17
N HIS A 140 4.07 -3.47 13.64
CA HIS A 140 3.80 -3.62 12.21
C HIS A 140 2.43 -3.08 11.79
N GLY A 141 1.73 -2.35 12.66
CA GLY A 141 0.41 -1.77 12.39
C GLY A 141 -0.71 -2.79 12.35
N ILE A 142 -0.52 -3.98 12.92
CA ILE A 142 -1.57 -4.98 13.10
C ILE A 142 -2.21 -4.77 14.47
N GLU A 143 -3.51 -4.55 14.48
CA GLU A 143 -4.28 -4.24 15.69
C GLU A 143 -5.54 -5.09 15.77
N ALA A 144 -5.93 -5.47 16.99
CA ALA A 144 -7.19 -6.16 17.24
C ALA A 144 -8.38 -5.21 17.04
N ILE A 145 -9.49 -5.75 16.57
CA ILE A 145 -10.75 -5.02 16.40
C ILE A 145 -11.53 -5.09 17.72
N GLU A 146 -11.91 -3.93 18.27
CA GLU A 146 -12.79 -3.88 19.45
C GLU A 146 -14.23 -4.25 19.07
N ALA A 147 -14.62 -5.50 19.34
CA ALA A 147 -15.94 -6.01 18.98
C ALA A 147 -16.97 -5.97 20.12
N MET A 148 -16.58 -6.41 21.32
CA MET A 148 -17.50 -6.58 22.45
C MET A 148 -18.23 -5.28 22.84
N GLY A 149 -19.56 -5.35 22.96
CA GLY A 149 -20.41 -4.23 23.34
C GLY A 149 -20.62 -3.17 22.25
N ARG A 150 -20.06 -3.35 21.05
CA ARG A 150 -20.27 -2.46 19.90
C ARG A 150 -21.44 -2.96 19.03
N PRO A 151 -22.09 -2.07 18.27
CA PRO A 151 -22.98 -2.49 17.19
C PRO A 151 -22.23 -3.30 16.13
N LEU A 152 -22.90 -4.29 15.53
CA LEU A 152 -22.34 -5.05 14.41
C LEU A 152 -22.04 -4.15 13.21
N ASP A 153 -20.76 -3.89 12.94
CA ASP A 153 -20.27 -3.35 11.67
C ASP A 153 -19.86 -4.47 10.68
N PRO A 154 -20.55 -4.64 9.53
CA PRO A 154 -20.19 -5.64 8.51
C PRO A 154 -18.81 -5.47 7.87
N HIS A 155 -18.17 -4.29 7.97
CA HIS A 155 -16.81 -4.10 7.47
C HIS A 155 -15.75 -4.77 8.35
N TRP A 156 -16.04 -4.95 9.64
CA TRP A 156 -15.08 -5.42 10.64
C TRP A 156 -15.48 -6.72 11.31
N HIS A 157 -16.76 -7.07 11.24
CA HIS A 157 -17.33 -8.19 11.99
C HIS A 157 -18.09 -9.15 11.07
N GLN A 158 -18.07 -10.42 11.45
CA GLN A 158 -18.87 -11.47 10.85
C GLN A 158 -19.74 -12.10 11.94
N ALA A 159 -21.05 -11.82 11.89
CA ALA A 159 -22.02 -12.41 12.81
C ALA A 159 -22.19 -13.91 12.49
N MET A 160 -21.83 -14.75 13.45
CA MET A 160 -21.92 -16.21 13.32
C MET A 160 -23.20 -16.77 13.93
N ILE A 161 -23.65 -16.16 15.04
CA ILE A 161 -24.80 -16.62 15.81
C ILE A 161 -25.58 -15.43 16.37
N GLU A 162 -26.87 -15.65 16.61
CA GLU A 162 -27.73 -14.75 17.38
C GLU A 162 -27.91 -15.34 18.79
N LEU A 163 -27.70 -14.52 19.81
CA LEU A 163 -27.83 -14.90 21.22
C LEU A 163 -29.00 -14.14 21.84
N PRO A 164 -29.92 -14.82 22.57
CA PRO A 164 -30.94 -14.13 23.35
C PRO A 164 -30.26 -13.22 24.37
N SER A 165 -30.66 -11.95 24.42
CA SER A 165 -30.18 -11.02 25.43
C SER A 165 -31.29 -10.04 25.81
N ASP A 166 -31.50 -9.91 27.12
CA ASP A 166 -32.40 -8.91 27.71
C ASP A 166 -31.64 -7.65 28.15
N GLU A 167 -30.31 -7.69 28.11
CA GLU A 167 -29.41 -6.65 28.61
C GLU A 167 -28.86 -5.76 27.49
N ALA A 168 -28.71 -6.29 26.27
CA ALA A 168 -28.13 -5.58 25.13
C ALA A 168 -29.14 -5.33 24.02
N GLU A 169 -29.02 -4.17 23.36
CA GLU A 169 -29.87 -3.84 22.21
C GLU A 169 -29.67 -4.83 21.05
N PRO A 170 -30.74 -5.20 20.31
CA PRO A 170 -30.62 -6.09 19.16
C PRO A 170 -29.57 -5.61 18.16
N GLY A 171 -28.70 -6.52 17.70
CA GLY A 171 -27.58 -6.22 16.80
C GLY A 171 -26.30 -5.76 17.50
N THR A 172 -26.30 -5.64 18.83
CA THR A 172 -25.07 -5.42 19.62
C THR A 172 -24.27 -6.71 19.74
N ILE A 173 -22.96 -6.63 19.63
CA ILE A 173 -22.05 -7.76 19.82
C ILE A 173 -21.98 -8.07 21.32
N VAL A 174 -22.43 -9.27 21.69
CA VAL A 174 -22.46 -9.76 23.08
C VAL A 174 -21.45 -10.89 23.34
N GLN A 175 -20.87 -11.45 22.29
CA GLN A 175 -19.83 -12.47 22.40
C GLN A 175 -18.84 -12.33 21.24
N GLU A 176 -17.55 -12.39 21.54
CA GLU A 176 -16.48 -12.52 20.55
C GLU A 176 -15.94 -13.94 20.60
N MET A 177 -16.18 -14.70 19.52
CA MET A 177 -15.74 -16.10 19.40
C MET A 177 -14.31 -16.20 18.86
N GLN A 178 -13.93 -15.25 18.01
CA GLN A 178 -12.59 -15.14 17.46
C GLN A 178 -12.26 -13.66 17.24
N LYS A 179 -11.10 -13.23 17.75
CA LYS A 179 -10.64 -11.85 17.60
C LYS A 179 -10.41 -11.49 16.14
N GLY A 180 -10.93 -10.34 15.74
CA GLY A 180 -10.64 -9.72 14.46
C GLY A 180 -9.37 -8.89 14.52
N TYR A 181 -8.72 -8.70 13.37
CA TYR A 181 -7.53 -7.88 13.24
C TYR A 181 -7.60 -7.02 11.98
N ARG A 182 -7.00 -5.83 12.06
CA ARG A 182 -6.74 -4.94 10.93
C ARG A 182 -5.24 -4.73 10.78
N ILE A 183 -4.79 -4.49 9.55
CA ILE A 183 -3.43 -4.02 9.25
C ILE A 183 -3.53 -2.60 8.70
N LYS A 184 -3.08 -1.62 9.50
CA LYS A 184 -3.32 -0.20 9.27
C LYS A 184 -4.82 0.03 9.02
N GLU A 185 -5.18 0.53 7.83
CA GLU A 185 -6.55 0.86 7.46
C GLU A 185 -7.32 -0.30 6.80
N ARG A 186 -6.70 -1.48 6.64
CA ARG A 186 -7.31 -2.61 5.93
C ARG A 186 -7.68 -3.74 6.86
N LEU A 187 -8.82 -4.37 6.59
CA LEU A 187 -9.24 -5.59 7.27
C LEU A 187 -8.25 -6.72 7.00
N LEU A 188 -7.67 -7.28 8.07
CA LEU A 188 -6.84 -8.47 7.98
C LEU A 188 -7.66 -9.73 8.26
N ARG A 189 -8.55 -9.72 9.24
CA ARG A 189 -9.50 -10.81 9.53
C ARG A 189 -10.68 -10.22 10.31
N PRO A 190 -11.94 -10.53 9.97
CA PRO A 190 -13.09 -10.05 10.73
C PRO A 190 -13.11 -10.69 12.13
N SER A 191 -13.68 -10.00 13.12
CA SER A 191 -14.05 -10.67 14.37
C SER A 191 -15.25 -11.57 14.11
N LEU A 192 -15.18 -12.82 14.56
CA LEU A 192 -16.33 -13.71 14.55
C LEU A 192 -17.13 -13.47 15.83
N VAL A 193 -18.38 -13.04 15.69
CA VAL A 193 -19.16 -12.50 16.81
C VAL A 193 -20.54 -13.12 16.91
N GLY A 194 -21.04 -13.19 18.14
CA GLY A 194 -22.44 -13.42 18.47
C GLY A 194 -23.13 -12.09 18.75
N VAL A 195 -24.28 -11.86 18.11
CA VAL A 195 -25.06 -10.62 18.27
C VAL A 195 -26.32 -10.85 19.10
N ALA A 196 -26.71 -9.84 19.86
CA ALA A 196 -27.95 -9.85 20.63
C ALA A 196 -29.16 -9.91 19.70
N LYS A 197 -30.10 -10.78 20.03
CA LYS A 197 -31.45 -10.78 19.50
C LYS A 197 -32.41 -10.49 20.63
N LYS A 198 -33.45 -9.71 20.34
CA LYS A 198 -34.54 -9.47 21.28
C LYS A 198 -35.12 -10.81 21.74
N GLY A 199 -35.07 -11.08 23.04
CA GLY A 199 -35.79 -12.20 23.66
C GLY A 199 -37.27 -12.10 23.29
N GLY A 200 -37.82 -13.20 22.77
CA GLY A 200 -39.25 -13.31 22.46
C GLY A 200 -40.08 -13.55 23.71
#